data_AF-A0A1U6HSI7-F1
#
_entry.id   AF-A0A1U6HSI7-F1
#
_cell.length_a   1.000
_cell.length_b   1.000
_cell.length_c   1.000
_cell.angle_alpha   90.00
_cell.angle_beta   90.00
_cell.angle_gamma   90.00
#
_symmetry.space_group_name_H-M   'P 1'
#
loop_
_entity.id
_entity.type
_entity.pdbx_description
1 polymer ?
#
loop_
_entity_poly.entity_id
_entity_poly.type
_entity_poly.pdbx_seq_one_letter_code
_entity_poly.pdbx_strand_id
1 'polypeptide(L)'
;MRFGFGKGPFAEFAAAPENKLARKPANLTFEQASVVPVSASTALQALRAAGPITPGQKVLVLGASGGVGSYAVQLAKAAGAVVTGVSSTAKMDVVRSLGADHVIDYTRQDFADGREHYDLILDIAGNPTLTRLRNALTPTGTAVLTGGEEGGSWTGTWTGNSGP
;
A
#
# COMPACT_ATOMS: atom_id res chain seq x y z
N MET A 1 37.59 -3.36 -7.23
CA MET A 1 37.43 -2.30 -8.25
C MET A 1 36.06 -2.50 -8.91
N ARG A 2 35.17 -1.50 -8.75
CA ARG A 2 33.84 -1.28 -9.38
C ARG A 2 32.75 -2.38 -9.36
N PHE A 3 31.66 -2.09 -8.65
CA PHE A 3 30.31 -2.60 -8.92
C PHE A 3 29.60 -1.62 -9.88
N GLY A 4 28.97 -2.15 -10.92
CA GLY A 4 28.08 -1.43 -11.83
C GLY A 4 26.65 -1.98 -11.72
N PHE A 5 25.65 -1.11 -11.84
CA PHE A 5 24.24 -1.49 -11.95
C PHE A 5 23.95 -1.97 -13.37
N GLY A 6 23.67 -3.27 -13.54
CA GLY A 6 23.24 -3.88 -14.80
C GLY A 6 21.85 -4.49 -14.65
N LYS A 7 20.94 -4.15 -15.58
CA LYS A 7 19.56 -4.63 -15.66
C LYS A 7 19.50 -6.15 -15.88
N GLY A 8 18.67 -6.83 -15.09
CA GLY A 8 18.05 -8.10 -15.46
C GLY A 8 17.70 -9.02 -14.28
N PRO A 9 16.50 -8.94 -13.68
CA PRO A 9 16.04 -10.00 -12.79
C PRO A 9 15.24 -11.05 -13.58
N PHE A 10 15.94 -12.02 -14.14
CA PHE A 10 15.42 -13.32 -14.58
C PHE A 10 16.47 -14.42 -14.31
N ALA A 11 16.83 -14.65 -13.04
CA ALA A 11 17.71 -15.77 -12.69
C ALA A 11 17.34 -16.37 -11.32
N GLU A 12 17.30 -17.70 -11.28
CA GLU A 12 16.52 -18.54 -10.37
C GLU A 12 17.07 -18.74 -8.96
N PHE A 13 18.19 -18.14 -8.55
CA PHE A 13 18.67 -18.27 -7.16
C PHE A 13 19.45 -17.03 -6.70
N ALA A 14 19.05 -16.47 -5.54
CA ALA A 14 19.79 -15.43 -4.84
C ALA A 14 20.10 -15.90 -3.41
N ALA A 15 21.38 -16.07 -3.09
CA ALA A 15 21.83 -16.40 -1.74
C ALA A 15 21.63 -15.19 -0.80
N ALA A 16 20.96 -15.42 0.33
CA ALA A 16 20.79 -14.44 1.40
C ALA A 16 21.46 -14.94 2.70
N PRO A 17 22.08 -14.05 3.50
CA PRO A 17 22.83 -14.42 4.69
C PRO A 17 21.94 -15.07 5.77
N GLU A 18 22.50 -16.09 6.43
CA GLU A 18 21.86 -17.07 7.33
C GLU A 18 21.16 -16.48 8.56
N ASN A 19 21.37 -15.20 8.88
CA ASN A 19 20.86 -14.54 10.08
C ASN A 19 19.50 -13.81 9.91
N LYS A 20 18.86 -13.89 8.73
CA LYS A 20 17.53 -13.27 8.46
C LYS A 20 16.40 -14.29 8.26
N LEU A 21 16.54 -15.50 8.81
CA LEU A 21 15.54 -16.55 8.73
C LEU A 21 14.51 -16.42 9.87
N ALA A 22 13.36 -15.80 9.60
CA ALA A 22 12.14 -16.08 10.35
C ALA A 22 11.48 -17.35 9.79
N ARG A 23 11.00 -18.24 10.67
CA ARG A 23 10.45 -19.55 10.28
C ARG A 23 9.30 -19.39 9.27
N LYS A 24 9.42 -20.12 8.16
CA LYS A 24 8.42 -20.30 7.10
C LYS A 24 7.09 -20.83 7.66
N PRO A 25 5.94 -20.19 7.39
CA PRO A 25 4.64 -20.85 7.46
C PRO A 25 4.57 -21.99 6.43
N ALA A 26 4.14 -23.17 6.86
CA ALA A 26 4.32 -24.43 6.13
C ALA A 26 3.56 -24.53 4.79
N ASN A 27 2.76 -23.54 4.41
CA ASN A 27 1.73 -23.65 3.37
C ASN A 27 1.99 -22.87 2.05
N LEU A 28 3.15 -22.26 1.84
CA LEU A 28 3.46 -21.51 0.60
C LEU A 28 4.46 -22.23 -0.32
N THR A 29 4.20 -22.16 -1.64
CA THR A 29 5.03 -22.69 -2.74
C THR A 29 6.23 -21.77 -3.05
N PHE A 30 7.22 -22.28 -3.79
CA PHE A 30 8.52 -21.63 -4.01
C PHE A 30 8.44 -20.27 -4.74
N GLU A 31 7.49 -20.11 -5.67
CA GLU A 31 7.25 -18.82 -6.36
C GLU A 31 6.65 -17.75 -5.44
N GLN A 32 5.77 -18.14 -4.52
CA GLN A 32 5.18 -17.21 -3.55
C GLN A 32 6.26 -16.71 -2.57
N ALA A 33 7.21 -17.57 -2.20
CA ALA A 33 8.29 -17.25 -1.26
C ALA A 33 9.23 -16.12 -1.75
N SER A 34 9.28 -15.82 -3.05
CA SER A 34 10.15 -14.78 -3.62
C SER A 34 9.48 -13.39 -3.72
N VAL A 35 8.15 -13.34 -3.85
CA VAL A 35 7.37 -12.08 -3.92
C VAL A 35 6.92 -11.60 -2.54
N VAL A 36 6.69 -12.56 -1.62
CA VAL A 36 6.35 -12.31 -0.21
C VAL A 36 7.32 -11.32 0.47
N PRO A 37 8.66 -11.44 0.35
CA PRO A 37 9.58 -10.57 1.07
C PRO A 37 9.47 -9.12 0.62
N VAL A 38 9.35 -8.85 -0.69
CA VAL A 38 9.33 -7.47 -1.20
C VAL A 38 7.99 -6.81 -0.88
N SER A 39 6.86 -7.48 -1.17
CA SER A 39 5.54 -6.88 -0.95
C SER A 39 5.23 -6.70 0.54
N ALA A 40 5.55 -7.69 1.36
CA ALA A 40 5.36 -7.59 2.81
C ALA A 40 6.34 -6.60 3.44
N SER A 41 7.60 -6.52 2.96
CA SER A 41 8.56 -5.52 3.44
C SER A 41 8.13 -4.11 3.07
N THR A 42 7.61 -3.87 1.86
CA THR A 42 7.07 -2.56 1.48
C THR A 42 5.87 -2.18 2.35
N ALA A 43 4.93 -3.11 2.56
CA ALA A 43 3.79 -2.87 3.45
C ALA A 43 4.24 -2.54 4.89
N LEU A 44 5.21 -3.29 5.42
CA LEU A 44 5.75 -3.06 6.75
C LEU A 44 6.51 -1.72 6.84
N GLN A 45 7.28 -1.37 5.82
CA GLN A 45 7.96 -0.07 5.75
C GLN A 45 6.97 1.08 5.66
N ALA A 46 5.89 0.94 4.89
CA ALA A 46 4.82 1.93 4.78
C ALA A 46 4.16 2.19 6.15
N LEU A 47 3.82 1.12 6.86
CA LEU A 47 3.27 1.20 8.20
C LEU A 47 4.24 1.82 9.19
N ARG A 48 5.54 1.49 9.12
CA ARG A 48 6.56 2.09 9.99
C ARG A 48 6.79 3.57 9.68
N ALA A 49 6.71 3.99 8.42
CA ALA A 49 6.85 5.37 8.01
C ALA A 49 5.72 6.26 8.56
N ALA A 50 4.53 5.67 8.77
CA ALA A 50 3.42 6.34 9.44
C ALA A 50 3.59 6.49 10.96
N GLY A 51 4.58 5.81 11.56
CA GLY A 51 4.71 5.66 13.01
C GLY A 51 4.00 4.42 13.55
N PRO A 52 4.10 4.15 14.87
CA PRO A 52 3.44 2.99 15.47
C PRO A 52 1.92 3.09 15.34
N ILE A 53 1.28 2.03 14.83
CA ILE A 53 -0.19 1.95 14.82
C ILE A 53 -0.68 1.81 16.26
N THR A 54 -1.66 2.63 16.62
CA THR A 54 -2.38 2.51 17.88
C THR A 54 -3.63 1.65 17.71
N PRO A 55 -3.99 0.79 18.68
CA PRO A 55 -5.25 0.04 18.62
C PRO A 55 -6.45 0.99 18.46
N GLY A 56 -7.38 0.66 17.56
CA GLY A 56 -8.54 1.48 17.23
C GLY A 56 -8.29 2.58 16.19
N GLN A 57 -7.05 2.81 15.77
CA GLN A 57 -6.72 3.77 14.72
C GLN A 57 -7.42 3.44 13.40
N LYS A 58 -8.02 4.45 12.75
CA LYS A 58 -8.70 4.28 11.45
C LYS A 58 -7.69 4.32 10.31
N VAL A 59 -7.49 3.18 9.65
CA VAL A 59 -6.53 3.01 8.55
C VAL A 59 -7.28 2.75 7.24
N LEU A 60 -7.05 3.60 6.23
CA LEU A 60 -7.50 3.38 4.86
C LEU A 60 -6.36 2.77 4.03
N VAL A 61 -6.65 1.71 3.28
CA VAL A 61 -5.70 1.09 2.34
C VAL A 61 -6.23 1.20 0.92
N LEU A 62 -5.62 2.05 0.09
CA LEU A 62 -5.91 2.15 -1.33
C LEU A 62 -5.14 1.07 -2.10
N GLY A 63 -5.81 0.33 -2.98
CA GLY A 63 -5.19 -0.83 -3.64
C GLY A 63 -5.11 -2.07 -2.75
N ALA A 64 -6.08 -2.24 -1.85
CA ALA A 64 -6.07 -3.26 -0.79
C ALA A 64 -6.01 -4.71 -1.30
N SER A 65 -6.46 -4.99 -2.54
CA SER A 65 -6.41 -6.31 -3.14
C SER A 65 -5.13 -6.60 -3.93
N GLY A 66 -4.17 -5.67 -3.98
CA GLY A 66 -2.88 -5.81 -4.65
C GLY A 66 -1.83 -6.56 -3.81
N GLY A 67 -0.65 -6.78 -4.41
CA GLY A 67 0.46 -7.51 -3.77
C GLY A 67 0.89 -6.89 -2.45
N VAL A 68 1.12 -5.57 -2.40
CA VAL A 68 1.48 -4.85 -1.15
C VAL A 68 0.23 -4.60 -0.28
N GLY A 69 -0.89 -4.20 -0.89
CA GLY A 69 -2.12 -3.85 -0.18
C GLY A 69 -2.68 -4.99 0.67
N SER A 70 -2.59 -6.22 0.17
CA SER A 70 -3.07 -7.39 0.90
C SER A 70 -2.28 -7.66 2.19
N TYR A 71 -0.96 -7.43 2.20
CA TYR A 71 -0.17 -7.48 3.42
C TYR A 71 -0.42 -6.28 4.32
N ALA A 72 -0.61 -5.08 3.75
CA ALA A 72 -0.90 -3.88 4.53
C ALA A 72 -2.19 -4.01 5.34
N VAL A 73 -3.26 -4.58 4.76
CA VAL A 73 -4.51 -4.89 5.47
C VAL A 73 -4.24 -5.84 6.64
N GLN A 74 -3.60 -6.98 6.39
CA GLN A 74 -3.34 -7.99 7.42
C GLN A 74 -2.47 -7.45 8.56
N LEU A 75 -1.40 -6.71 8.23
CA LEU A 75 -0.50 -6.13 9.22
C LEU A 75 -1.17 -5.04 10.06
N ALA A 76 -1.95 -4.16 9.43
CA ALA A 76 -2.69 -3.12 10.15
C ALA A 76 -3.75 -3.73 11.07
N LYS A 77 -4.47 -4.75 10.62
CA LYS A 77 -5.43 -5.50 11.45
C LYS A 77 -4.74 -6.21 12.61
N ALA A 78 -3.61 -6.87 12.37
CA ALA A 78 -2.84 -7.53 13.42
C ALA A 78 -2.30 -6.54 14.47
N ALA A 79 -2.08 -5.28 14.09
CA ALA A 79 -1.71 -4.19 15.00
C ALA A 79 -2.90 -3.56 15.74
N GLY A 80 -4.13 -4.06 15.53
CA GLY A 80 -5.33 -3.61 16.23
C GLY A 80 -6.04 -2.41 15.59
N ALA A 81 -5.71 -2.04 14.35
CA ALA A 81 -6.40 -0.97 13.64
C ALA A 81 -7.84 -1.36 13.22
N VAL A 82 -8.65 -0.33 12.98
CA VAL A 82 -9.88 -0.43 12.19
C VAL A 82 -9.53 -0.15 10.74
N VAL A 83 -9.60 -1.15 9.88
CA VAL A 83 -9.09 -1.09 8.51
C VAL A 83 -10.23 -1.02 7.51
N THR A 84 -10.20 0.02 6.69
CA THR A 84 -11.01 0.16 5.49
C THR A 84 -10.15 -0.14 4.26
N GLY A 85 -10.51 -1.14 3.48
CA GLY A 85 -9.83 -1.46 2.21
C GLY A 85 -10.59 -0.93 1.00
N VAL A 86 -9.89 -0.31 0.06
CA VAL A 86 -10.48 0.14 -1.23
C VAL A 86 -10.04 -0.82 -2.34
N SER A 87 -11.02 -1.30 -3.10
CA SER A 87 -10.82 -2.29 -4.17
C SER A 87 -11.91 -2.18 -5.22
N SER A 88 -11.75 -2.87 -6.37
CA SER A 88 -12.83 -3.06 -7.32
C SER A 88 -13.88 -4.02 -6.75
N THR A 89 -15.12 -3.94 -7.26
CA THR A 89 -16.25 -4.80 -6.89
C THR A 89 -15.88 -6.28 -6.85
N ALA A 90 -15.20 -6.76 -7.89
CA ALA A 90 -14.87 -8.18 -8.06
C ALA A 90 -13.89 -8.73 -7.00
N LYS A 91 -13.16 -7.85 -6.30
CA LYS A 91 -12.12 -8.22 -5.34
C LYS A 91 -12.48 -7.86 -3.90
N MET A 92 -13.68 -7.36 -3.64
CA MET A 92 -14.08 -6.93 -2.29
C MET A 92 -14.06 -8.09 -1.28
N ASP A 93 -14.53 -9.28 -1.67
CA ASP A 93 -14.58 -10.43 -0.77
C ASP A 93 -13.19 -10.93 -0.39
N VAL A 94 -12.22 -10.80 -1.30
CA VAL A 94 -10.80 -11.06 -0.98
C VAL A 94 -10.35 -10.09 0.11
N VAL A 95 -10.61 -8.79 -0.03
CA VAL A 95 -10.19 -7.79 0.97
C VAL A 95 -10.86 -8.02 2.33
N ARG A 96 -12.12 -8.43 2.35
CA ARG A 96 -12.82 -8.85 3.60
C ARG A 96 -12.14 -10.06 4.23
N SER A 97 -11.81 -11.08 3.43
CA SER A 97 -11.15 -12.30 3.93
C SER A 97 -9.76 -12.04 4.52
N LEU A 98 -9.10 -10.96 4.10
CA LEU A 98 -7.81 -10.51 4.65
C LEU A 98 -7.94 -9.78 6.00
N GLY A 99 -9.17 -9.51 6.46
CA GLY A 99 -9.47 -8.97 7.78
C GLY A 99 -9.93 -7.51 7.79
N ALA A 100 -10.13 -6.86 6.64
CA ALA A 100 -10.66 -5.50 6.61
C ALA A 100 -12.05 -5.42 7.27
N ASP A 101 -12.26 -4.46 8.16
CA ASP A 101 -13.55 -4.23 8.84
C ASP A 101 -14.57 -3.62 7.86
N HIS A 102 -14.08 -2.79 6.95
CA HIS A 102 -14.87 -2.14 5.92
C HIS A 102 -14.20 -2.30 4.56
N VAL A 103 -15.02 -2.38 3.51
CA VAL A 103 -14.53 -2.42 2.13
C VAL A 103 -15.32 -1.45 1.27
N ILE A 104 -14.61 -0.59 0.57
CA ILE A 104 -15.14 0.40 -0.37
C ILE A 104 -14.89 -0.09 -1.79
N ASP A 105 -15.96 -0.11 -2.57
CA ASP A 105 -15.90 -0.29 -4.01
C ASP A 105 -15.67 1.07 -4.68
N TYR A 106 -14.46 1.32 -5.17
CA TYR A 106 -14.14 2.62 -5.78
C TYR A 106 -14.95 2.91 -7.05
N THR A 107 -15.60 1.90 -7.66
CA THR A 107 -16.46 2.09 -8.84
C THR A 107 -17.85 2.61 -8.46
N ARG A 108 -18.21 2.55 -7.17
CA ARG A 108 -19.55 2.88 -6.68
C ARG A 108 -19.55 3.93 -5.58
N GLN A 109 -18.45 4.03 -4.83
CA GLN A 109 -18.31 4.93 -3.69
C GLN A 109 -16.96 5.63 -3.72
N ASP A 110 -16.97 6.91 -3.39
CA ASP A 110 -15.76 7.69 -3.16
C ASP A 110 -15.32 7.57 -1.69
N PHE A 111 -14.06 7.23 -1.45
CA PHE A 111 -13.50 7.18 -0.10
C PHE A 111 -13.35 8.57 0.54
N ALA A 112 -13.36 9.64 -0.26
CA ALA A 112 -13.18 11.03 0.15
C ALA A 112 -14.49 11.85 0.10
N ASP A 113 -15.64 11.18 0.19
CA ASP A 113 -16.98 11.80 0.16
C ASP A 113 -17.35 12.62 1.40
N GLY A 114 -16.48 12.66 2.41
CA GLY A 114 -16.65 13.41 3.67
C GLY A 114 -17.43 12.68 4.75
N ARG A 115 -17.91 11.44 4.52
CA ARG A 115 -18.62 10.64 5.54
C ARG A 115 -17.69 10.05 6.58
N GLU A 116 -16.49 9.66 6.18
CA GLU A 116 -15.46 9.08 7.04
C GLU A 116 -14.15 9.82 6.89
N HIS A 117 -13.39 9.88 7.98
CA HIS A 117 -12.04 10.43 8.02
C HIS A 117 -11.10 9.41 8.66
N TYR A 118 -9.86 9.36 8.19
CA TYR A 118 -8.89 8.34 8.54
C TYR A 118 -7.67 8.97 9.23
N ASP A 119 -7.13 8.28 10.22
CA ASP A 119 -5.90 8.70 10.91
C ASP A 119 -4.66 8.35 10.09
N LEU A 120 -4.76 7.31 9.27
CA LEU A 120 -3.71 6.88 8.36
C LEU A 120 -4.32 6.47 7.01
N ILE A 121 -3.77 6.99 5.92
CA ILE A 121 -4.02 6.49 4.57
C ILE A 121 -2.75 5.90 4.00
N LEU A 122 -2.81 4.64 3.58
CA LEU A 122 -1.79 3.99 2.77
C LEU A 122 -2.21 4.01 1.32
N ASP A 123 -1.52 4.80 0.51
CA ASP A 123 -1.73 4.85 -0.92
C ASP A 123 -0.72 3.96 -1.65
N ILE A 124 -1.22 2.82 -2.13
CA ILE A 124 -0.45 1.82 -2.86
C ILE A 124 -0.81 1.85 -4.35
N ALA A 125 -2.02 2.30 -4.68
CA ALA A 125 -2.51 2.41 -6.05
C ALA A 125 -1.97 3.68 -6.74
N GLY A 126 -1.75 4.76 -5.98
CA GLY A 126 -1.16 6.02 -6.46
C GLY A 126 -2.07 6.85 -7.36
N ASN A 127 -3.37 6.68 -7.20
CA ASN A 127 -4.40 7.29 -8.05
C ASN A 127 -5.04 8.59 -7.51
N PRO A 128 -5.09 8.88 -6.19
CA PRO A 128 -5.72 10.11 -5.69
C PRO A 128 -4.78 11.33 -5.67
N THR A 129 -5.34 12.52 -5.88
CA THR A 129 -4.61 13.78 -5.68
C THR A 129 -4.34 14.02 -4.19
N LEU A 130 -3.29 14.80 -3.88
CA LEU A 130 -2.98 15.19 -2.49
C LEU A 130 -4.15 15.88 -1.78
N THR A 131 -4.94 16.68 -2.50
CA THR A 131 -6.14 17.32 -1.96
C THR A 131 -7.18 16.30 -1.51
N ARG A 132 -7.41 15.23 -2.29
CA ARG A 132 -8.35 14.17 -1.92
C ARG A 132 -7.89 13.41 -0.68
N LEU A 133 -6.60 13.07 -0.62
CA LEU A 133 -6.00 12.46 0.55
C LEU A 133 -6.16 13.37 1.78
N ARG A 134 -5.88 14.67 1.63
CA ARG A 134 -5.99 15.63 2.73
C ARG A 134 -7.42 15.79 3.25
N ASN A 135 -8.41 15.71 2.38
CA ASN A 135 -9.83 15.79 2.74
C ASN A 135 -10.32 14.51 3.44
N ALA A 136 -9.77 13.36 3.08
CA ALA A 136 -10.10 12.08 3.72
C ALA A 136 -9.35 11.84 5.04
N LEU A 137 -8.31 12.63 5.34
CA LEU A 137 -7.56 12.54 6.60
C LEU A 137 -8.24 13.31 7.74
N THR A 138 -8.08 12.80 8.96
CA THR A 138 -8.30 13.61 10.17
C THR A 138 -7.31 14.80 10.20
N PRO A 139 -7.56 15.85 11.00
CA PRO A 139 -6.68 17.03 11.04
C PRO A 139 -5.21 16.71 11.35
N THR A 140 -4.96 15.64 12.10
CA THR A 140 -3.62 15.13 12.48
C THR A 140 -3.22 13.86 11.74
N GLY A 141 -4.02 13.42 10.76
CA GLY A 141 -3.81 12.18 10.04
C GLY A 141 -2.61 12.23 9.11
N THR A 142 -2.06 11.06 8.80
CA THR A 142 -0.89 10.91 7.93
C THR A 142 -1.25 10.13 6.67
N ALA A 143 -0.76 10.58 5.50
CA ALA A 143 -0.79 9.79 4.27
C ALA A 143 0.61 9.27 3.95
N VAL A 144 0.74 7.97 3.68
CA VAL A 144 1.96 7.35 3.20
C VAL A 144 1.74 6.87 1.78
N LEU A 145 2.55 7.39 0.86
CA LEU A 145 2.49 7.09 -0.56
C LEU A 145 3.60 6.08 -0.90
N THR A 146 3.25 4.92 -1.44
CA THR A 146 4.19 3.81 -1.69
C THR A 146 4.36 3.41 -3.14
N GLY A 147 3.50 3.86 -4.05
CA GLY A 147 3.66 3.61 -5.48
C GLY A 147 2.61 4.34 -6.31
N GLY A 148 3.02 4.82 -7.48
CA GLY A 148 2.19 5.27 -8.59
C GLY A 148 2.10 4.17 -9.63
N GLU A 149 0.91 3.60 -9.86
CA GLU A 149 0.67 2.65 -10.95
C GLU A 149 0.49 3.35 -12.31
N GLU A 150 0.84 4.63 -12.43
CA GLU A 150 0.99 5.33 -13.70
C GLU A 150 2.32 6.10 -13.72
N GLY A 151 3.07 5.94 -14.81
CA GLY A 151 4.18 6.83 -15.17
C GLY A 151 3.68 8.23 -15.52
N GLY A 152 3.09 8.93 -14.56
CA GLY A 152 2.59 10.30 -14.67
C GLY A 152 3.52 11.27 -13.94
N SER A 153 4.44 11.86 -14.69
CA SER A 153 5.26 13.05 -14.38
C SER A 153 5.33 13.51 -12.91
N TRP A 154 6.34 13.03 -12.18
CA TRP A 154 6.76 13.59 -10.89
C TRP A 154 7.52 14.93 -11.04
N THR A 155 7.71 15.44 -12.26
CA THR A 155 8.29 16.76 -12.52
C THR A 155 7.24 17.68 -13.15
N GLY A 156 6.91 18.77 -12.45
CA GLY A 156 6.03 19.79 -13.00
C GLY A 156 6.54 20.32 -14.33
N THR A 157 5.73 20.23 -15.38
CA THR A 157 5.83 21.09 -16.54
C THR A 157 4.91 22.27 -16.33
N TRP A 158 5.52 23.38 -15.90
CA TRP A 158 4.97 24.71 -16.05
C TRP A 158 4.86 25.00 -17.56
N THR A 159 3.69 24.76 -18.16
CA THR A 159 3.38 25.37 -19.45
C THR A 159 2.77 26.72 -19.18
N GLY A 160 3.63 27.73 -19.26
CA GLY A 160 3.29 29.13 -19.19
C GLY A 160 2.21 29.49 -20.20
N ASN A 161 1.29 30.29 -19.71
CA ASN A 161 0.43 31.15 -20.47
C ASN A 161 1.27 32.10 -21.35
N SER A 162 1.03 32.08 -22.66
CA SER A 162 1.29 33.23 -23.52
C SER A 162 0.38 33.14 -24.74
N GLY A 163 -0.80 33.74 -24.63
CA GLY A 163 -1.38 34.48 -25.76
C GLY A 163 -0.54 35.74 -26.05
N PRO A 164 -0.89 36.57 -27.05
CA PRO A 164 -2.20 36.71 -27.69
C PRO A 164 -2.37 36.00 -29.03
#